data_AF-A0A8S3JY24-F1
#
_entry.id   AF-A0A8S3JY24-F1
#
_cell.length_a   1.000
_cell.length_b   1.000
_cell.length_c   1.000
_cell.angle_alpha   90.00
_cell.angle_beta   90.00
_cell.angle_gamma   90.00
#
_symmetry.space_group_name_H-M   'P 1'
#
loop_
_entity.id
_entity.type
_entity.pdbx_description
1 polymer ?
#
loop_
_entity_poly.entity_id
_entity_poly.type
_entity_poly.pdbx_seq_one_letter_code
_entity_poly.pdbx_strand_id
1 'polypeptide(L)'
;LIEGVANGDYDTVFGDVRVTAARKESTAFSDAIFDNSLRIITRRTPDINMDFFLLLKPFSRKLWLLIFGAFIYAAVLFFLIERQDNEALQNRSVLSQFALSVWYSFGNMAGYGVDFNVNTVAGRFLTASLYMLSIVLLATYTADLASDLTIAKSKYIISGIDDIKNGKIPFHRIGIRINTAVEDYYLTSISR
;
A
#
# COMPACT_ATOMS: atom_id res chain seq x y z
N LEU A 1 -4.38 -48.00 0.08
CA LEU A 1 -5.68 -47.93 -0.64
C LEU A 1 -5.50 -48.29 -2.12
N ILE A 2 -4.75 -47.50 -2.89
CA ILE A 2 -4.53 -47.77 -4.33
C ILE A 2 -3.78 -49.08 -4.54
N GLU A 3 -2.71 -49.32 -3.77
CA GLU A 3 -1.97 -50.59 -3.81
C GLU A 3 -2.85 -51.80 -3.47
N GLY A 4 -3.80 -51.65 -2.53
CA GLY A 4 -4.73 -52.74 -2.19
C GLY A 4 -5.70 -53.06 -3.33
N VAL A 5 -6.08 -52.07 -4.15
CA VAL A 5 -6.84 -52.33 -5.39
C VAL A 5 -5.93 -52.98 -6.45
N ALA A 6 -4.69 -52.51 -6.58
CA ALA A 6 -3.72 -53.08 -7.51
C ALA A 6 -3.39 -54.55 -7.20
N ASN A 7 -3.34 -54.91 -5.92
CA ASN A 7 -3.04 -56.25 -5.44
C ASN A 7 -4.26 -57.19 -5.43
N GLY A 8 -5.48 -56.67 -5.70
CA GLY A 8 -6.72 -57.45 -5.64
C GLY A 8 -7.30 -57.65 -4.24
N ASP A 9 -6.79 -56.93 -3.23
CA ASP A 9 -7.35 -56.95 -1.87
C ASP A 9 -8.67 -56.16 -1.77
N TYR A 10 -8.89 -55.22 -2.68
CA TYR A 10 -10.11 -54.40 -2.78
C TYR A 10 -10.60 -54.31 -4.23
N ASP A 11 -11.92 -54.43 -4.43
CA ASP A 11 -12.50 -54.33 -5.78
C ASP A 11 -12.53 -52.89 -6.31
N THR A 12 -12.79 -51.90 -5.44
CA THR A 12 -12.88 -50.48 -5.84
C THR A 12 -12.65 -49.57 -4.63
N VAL A 13 -12.08 -48.38 -4.86
CA VAL A 13 -11.92 -47.32 -3.87
C VAL A 13 -12.69 -46.07 -4.29
N PHE A 14 -13.51 -45.54 -3.40
CA PHE A 14 -14.17 -44.23 -3.53
C PHE A 14 -13.65 -43.28 -2.47
N GLY A 15 -13.14 -42.11 -2.87
CA GLY A 15 -12.62 -41.10 -1.96
C GLY A 15 -11.80 -40.01 -2.64
N ASP A 16 -11.13 -39.18 -1.84
CA ASP A 16 -10.17 -38.18 -2.32
C ASP A 16 -8.89 -38.87 -2.80
N VAL A 17 -8.91 -39.30 -4.07
CA VAL A 17 -7.79 -39.95 -4.73
C VAL A 17 -7.38 -39.14 -5.95
N ARG A 18 -6.17 -38.58 -5.91
CA ARG A 18 -5.58 -37.93 -7.08
C ARG A 18 -5.18 -38.93 -8.14
N VAL A 19 -5.65 -38.68 -9.36
CA VAL A 19 -5.24 -39.34 -10.59
C VAL A 19 -3.86 -38.82 -10.98
N THR A 20 -2.87 -39.71 -11.09
CA THR A 20 -1.50 -39.38 -11.53
C THR A 20 -1.04 -40.41 -12.57
N ALA A 21 -0.02 -40.08 -13.37
CA ALA A 21 0.51 -40.99 -14.38
C ALA A 21 1.01 -42.31 -13.75
N ALA A 22 1.84 -42.22 -12.70
CA ALA A 22 2.37 -43.40 -12.01
C ALA A 22 1.29 -44.33 -11.45
N ARG A 23 0.17 -43.78 -10.95
CA ARG A 23 -0.95 -44.60 -10.42
C ARG A 23 -1.81 -45.21 -11.53
N LYS A 24 -1.88 -44.56 -12.69
CA LYS A 24 -2.60 -45.07 -13.88
C LYS A 24 -1.90 -46.28 -14.51
N GLU A 25 -0.61 -46.47 -14.26
CA GLU A 25 0.12 -47.66 -14.73
C GLU A 25 -0.31 -48.93 -13.98
N SER A 26 -0.65 -48.81 -12.70
CA SER A 26 -1.02 -49.95 -11.84
C SER A 26 -2.52 -50.17 -11.70
N THR A 27 -3.36 -49.14 -11.92
CA THR A 27 -4.81 -49.20 -11.66
C THR A 27 -5.61 -48.34 -12.65
N ALA A 28 -6.83 -48.75 -12.97
CA ALA A 28 -7.75 -47.97 -13.80
C ALA A 28 -8.50 -46.90 -12.97
N PHE A 29 -8.70 -45.72 -13.56
CA PHE A 29 -9.41 -44.60 -12.95
C PHE A 29 -10.57 -44.14 -13.84
N SER A 30 -11.67 -43.68 -13.24
CA SER A 30 -12.72 -42.92 -13.94
C SER A 30 -12.24 -41.52 -14.29
N ASP A 31 -13.07 -40.79 -15.05
CA ASP A 31 -12.87 -39.35 -15.25
C ASP A 31 -12.93 -38.60 -13.91
N ALA A 32 -12.10 -37.56 -13.82
CA ALA A 32 -12.00 -36.75 -12.61
C ALA A 32 -13.27 -35.91 -12.42
N ILE A 33 -13.91 -36.08 -11.27
CA ILE A 33 -15.14 -35.34 -10.91
C ILE A 33 -14.79 -33.92 -10.43
N PHE A 34 -13.58 -33.71 -9.89
CA PHE A 34 -13.11 -32.43 -9.38
C PHE A 34 -11.77 -32.04 -10.00
N ASP A 35 -11.68 -30.81 -10.51
CA ASP A 35 -10.42 -30.19 -10.92
C ASP A 35 -9.79 -29.45 -9.74
N ASN A 36 -8.91 -30.15 -9.01
CA ASN A 36 -8.24 -29.61 -7.82
C ASN A 36 -6.82 -29.13 -8.15
N SER A 37 -6.63 -27.82 -8.23
CA SER A 37 -5.31 -27.20 -8.34
C SER A 37 -4.55 -27.19 -7.01
N LEU A 38 -3.21 -27.21 -7.08
CA LEU A 38 -2.36 -27.07 -5.90
C LEU A 38 -2.53 -25.65 -5.32
N ARG A 39 -2.82 -25.56 -4.01
CA ARG A 39 -2.94 -24.29 -3.31
C ARG A 39 -1.94 -24.23 -2.16
N ILE A 40 -1.32 -23.07 -1.98
CA ILE A 40 -0.40 -22.81 -0.88
C ILE A 40 -1.19 -22.08 0.20
N ILE A 41 -1.19 -22.62 1.42
CA ILE A 41 -1.85 -22.00 2.57
C ILE A 41 -0.75 -21.39 3.43
N THR A 42 -0.89 -20.10 3.74
CA THR A 42 0.05 -19.38 4.61
C THR A 42 -0.68 -18.79 5.80
N ARG A 43 0.06 -18.56 6.89
CA ARG A 43 -0.50 -17.84 8.04
C ARG A 43 -0.83 -16.41 7.60
N ARG A 44 -2.06 -15.98 7.82
CA ARG A 44 -2.46 -14.57 7.64
C ARG A 44 -1.52 -13.70 8.47
N THR A 45 -0.79 -12.80 7.81
CA THR A 45 -0.07 -11.74 8.52
C THR A 45 -1.10 -10.86 9.23
N PRO A 46 -0.89 -10.51 10.51
CA PRO A 46 -1.83 -9.66 11.23
C PRO A 46 -2.05 -8.38 10.43
N ASP A 47 -3.32 -7.98 10.31
CA ASP A 47 -3.69 -6.72 9.69
C ASP A 47 -2.93 -5.59 10.41
N ILE A 48 -2.42 -4.63 9.65
CA ILE A 48 -1.74 -3.46 10.20
C ILE A 48 -2.73 -2.79 11.15
N ASN A 49 -2.43 -2.77 12.45
CA ASN A 49 -3.20 -2.00 13.42
C ASN A 49 -3.31 -0.57 12.88
N MET A 50 -4.54 -0.06 12.81
CA MET A 50 -4.78 1.31 12.36
C MET A 50 -4.20 2.26 13.40
N ASP A 51 -2.94 2.62 13.22
CA ASP A 51 -2.31 3.69 13.98
C ASP A 51 -2.94 5.02 13.54
N PHE A 52 -3.37 5.85 14.50
CA PHE A 52 -3.88 7.19 14.24
C PHE A 52 -2.92 8.06 13.42
N PHE A 53 -1.62 7.74 13.43
CA PHE A 53 -0.57 8.42 12.69
C PHE A 53 -0.38 7.92 11.25
N LEU A 54 -1.19 6.98 10.78
CA LEU A 54 -1.10 6.45 9.40
C LEU A 54 -1.30 7.55 8.35
N LEU A 55 -2.06 8.59 8.67
CA LEU A 55 -2.22 9.78 7.84
C LEU A 55 -0.96 10.65 7.76
N LEU A 56 -0.10 10.68 8.79
CA LEU A 56 1.15 11.46 8.74
C LEU A 56 2.30 10.70 8.06
N LYS A 57 2.15 9.39 7.87
CA LYS A 57 3.17 8.50 7.32
C LYS A 57 3.62 8.78 5.88
N PRO A 58 2.75 9.22 4.94
CA PRO A 58 3.13 9.40 3.53
C PRO A 58 4.29 10.37 3.36
N PHE A 59 4.36 11.39 4.21
CA PHE A 59 5.42 12.38 4.20
C PHE A 59 6.43 12.17 5.31
N SER A 60 7.71 12.24 4.97
CA SER A 60 8.78 12.16 5.96
C SER A 60 8.72 13.35 6.92
N ARG A 61 9.21 13.16 8.16
CA ARG A 61 9.31 14.25 9.15
C ARG A 61 10.08 15.46 8.61
N LYS A 62 11.09 15.23 7.77
CA LYS A 62 11.88 16.30 7.12
C LYS A 62 11.03 17.11 6.16
N LEU A 63 10.17 16.45 5.38
CA LEU A 63 9.27 17.13 4.43
C LEU A 63 8.20 17.93 5.15
N TRP A 64 7.63 17.39 6.25
CA TRP A 64 6.70 18.14 7.10
C TRP A 64 7.32 19.42 7.66
N LEU A 65 8.57 19.36 8.13
CA LEU A 65 9.30 20.55 8.60
C LEU A 65 9.54 21.54 7.46
N LEU A 66 9.83 21.06 6.25
CA LEU A 66 10.03 21.91 5.08
C LEU A 66 8.72 22.61 4.66
N ILE A 67 7.59 21.91 4.66
CA ILE A 67 6.27 22.50 4.39
C ILE A 67 5.94 23.56 5.44
N PHE A 68 6.20 23.28 6.72
CA PHE A 68 6.01 24.26 7.79
C PHE A 68 6.92 25.49 7.62
N GLY A 69 8.18 25.28 7.24
CA GLY A 69 9.11 26.38 6.94
C GLY A 69 8.68 27.22 5.73
N ALA A 70 8.24 26.58 4.64
CA ALA A 70 7.73 27.25 3.45
C ALA A 70 6.47 28.08 3.75
N PHE A 71 5.59 27.55 4.61
CA PHE A 71 4.41 28.26 5.10
C PHE A 71 4.79 29.53 5.89
N ILE A 72 5.71 29.44 6.85
CA ILE A 72 6.16 30.61 7.61
C ILE A 72 6.85 31.63 6.70
N TYR A 73 7.67 31.15 5.74
CA TYR A 73 8.32 32.00 4.76
C TYR A 73 7.31 32.78 3.90
N ALA A 74 6.28 32.09 3.38
CA ALA A 74 5.21 32.72 2.61
C ALA A 74 4.43 33.75 3.44
N ALA A 75 4.12 33.45 4.71
CA ALA A 75 3.45 34.38 5.61
C ALA A 75 4.27 35.67 5.84
N VAL A 76 5.60 35.54 5.99
CA VAL A 76 6.51 36.71 6.09
C VAL A 76 6.51 37.52 4.80
N LEU A 77 6.54 36.87 3.63
CA LEU A 77 6.46 37.57 2.35
C LEU A 77 5.14 38.33 2.17
N PHE A 78 4.01 37.71 2.50
CA PHE A 78 2.71 38.39 2.47
C PHE A 78 2.68 39.58 3.44
N PHE A 79 3.23 39.42 4.63
CA PHE A 79 3.34 40.52 5.59
C PHE A 79 4.19 41.68 5.03
N LEU A 80 5.32 41.41 4.38
CA LEU A 80 6.17 42.47 3.83
C LEU A 80 5.52 43.18 2.63
N ILE A 81 4.86 42.44 1.74
CA ILE A 81 4.28 42.96 0.50
C ILE A 81 2.97 43.73 0.77
N GLU A 82 2.08 43.20 1.61
CA GLU A 82 0.74 43.78 1.80
C GLU A 82 0.66 44.80 2.94
N ARG A 83 1.72 44.94 3.77
CA ARG A 83 1.73 45.87 4.91
C ARG A 83 1.58 47.34 4.52
N GLN A 84 2.06 47.73 3.34
CA GLN A 84 2.03 49.14 2.92
C GLN A 84 0.81 49.47 2.06
N ASP A 85 0.36 48.55 1.22
CA ASP A 85 -0.61 48.83 0.14
C ASP A 85 -2.05 48.38 0.45
N ASN A 86 -2.30 47.70 1.58
CA ASN A 86 -3.62 47.17 1.90
C ASN A 86 -4.32 47.96 3.02
N GLU A 87 -5.37 48.71 2.65
CA GLU A 87 -6.17 49.54 3.57
C GLU A 87 -6.78 48.73 4.74
N ALA A 88 -7.03 47.44 4.54
CA ALA A 88 -7.52 46.53 5.59
C ALA A 88 -6.50 46.26 6.71
N LEU A 89 -5.20 46.47 6.44
CA LEU A 89 -4.09 46.27 7.39
C LEU A 89 -3.58 47.57 8.00
N GLN A 90 -3.69 48.70 7.30
CA GLN A 90 -3.05 49.97 7.67
C GLN A 90 -3.43 50.49 9.07
N ASN A 91 -4.64 50.21 9.56
CA ASN A 91 -5.12 50.68 10.87
C ASN A 91 -5.03 49.63 12.00
N ARG A 92 -4.35 48.50 11.79
CA ARG A 92 -4.21 47.43 12.81
C ARG A 92 -2.80 47.39 13.39
N SER A 93 -2.69 46.91 14.63
CA SER A 93 -1.38 46.63 15.25
C SER A 93 -0.55 45.67 14.39
N VAL A 94 0.76 45.86 14.37
CA VAL A 94 1.74 45.05 13.60
C VAL A 94 1.57 43.56 13.88
N LEU A 95 1.23 43.19 15.11
CA LEU A 95 0.97 41.80 15.51
C LEU A 95 -0.30 41.23 14.83
N SER A 96 -1.36 42.04 14.72
CA SER A 96 -2.61 41.64 14.07
C SER A 96 -2.45 41.53 12.56
N GLN A 97 -1.64 42.39 11.96
CA GLN A 97 -1.28 42.32 10.54
C GLN A 97 -0.54 41.01 10.23
N PHE A 98 0.47 40.67 11.02
CA PHE A 98 1.19 39.41 10.87
C PHE A 98 0.28 38.19 11.07
N ALA A 99 -0.58 38.19 12.09
CA ALA A 99 -1.53 37.11 12.34
C ALA A 99 -2.52 36.90 11.16
N LEU A 100 -2.98 37.99 10.54
CA LEU A 100 -3.82 37.94 9.34
C LEU A 100 -3.07 37.39 8.13
N SER A 101 -1.81 37.78 7.92
CA SER A 101 -0.97 37.23 6.85
C SER A 101 -0.69 35.72 7.04
N VAL A 102 -0.46 35.28 8.27
CA VAL A 102 -0.32 33.86 8.62
C VAL A 102 -1.63 33.11 8.35
N TRP A 103 -2.76 33.67 8.77
CA TRP A 103 -4.09 33.08 8.51
C TRP A 103 -4.39 32.99 7.01
N TYR A 104 -4.05 34.02 6.24
CA TYR A 104 -4.19 34.03 4.79
C TYR A 104 -3.34 32.95 4.11
N SER A 105 -2.06 32.90 4.46
CA SER A 105 -1.14 31.87 3.95
C SER A 105 -1.65 30.47 4.29
N PHE A 106 -2.33 30.31 5.43
CA PHE A 106 -2.82 29.01 5.88
C PHE A 106 -4.01 28.57 5.05
N GLY A 107 -5.00 29.45 4.87
CA GLY A 107 -6.16 29.13 4.05
C GLY A 107 -5.79 28.87 2.58
N ASN A 108 -4.90 29.68 2.01
CA ASN A 108 -4.41 29.46 0.64
C ASN A 108 -3.73 28.09 0.49
N MET A 109 -2.84 27.72 1.43
CA MET A 109 -2.19 26.42 1.41
C MET A 109 -3.14 25.25 1.70
N ALA A 110 -4.18 25.47 2.51
CA ALA A 110 -5.21 24.49 2.81
C ALA A 110 -6.27 24.36 1.69
N GLY A 111 -6.20 25.18 0.63
CA GLY A 111 -7.15 25.17 -0.49
C GLY A 111 -8.47 25.88 -0.18
N TYR A 112 -8.59 26.54 0.96
CA TYR A 112 -9.72 27.40 1.29
C TYR A 112 -9.38 28.82 0.84
N GLY A 113 -10.03 29.29 -0.23
CA GLY A 113 -9.96 30.70 -0.62
C GLY A 113 -10.41 31.57 0.54
N VAL A 114 -9.49 32.32 1.14
CA VAL A 114 -9.79 33.26 2.23
C VAL A 114 -10.25 34.57 1.59
N ASP A 115 -11.28 35.21 2.16
CA ASP A 115 -11.85 36.51 1.75
C ASP A 115 -10.89 37.71 1.89
N PHE A 116 -9.58 37.46 1.91
CA PHE A 116 -8.56 38.47 1.97
C PHE A 116 -8.14 38.84 0.54
N ASN A 117 -8.56 40.02 0.10
CA ASN A 117 -8.25 40.52 -1.23
C ASN A 117 -6.85 41.12 -1.25
N VAL A 118 -5.95 40.47 -1.99
CA VAL A 118 -4.58 40.93 -2.21
C VAL A 118 -4.61 42.01 -3.30
N ASN A 119 -4.18 43.22 -2.92
CA ASN A 119 -4.27 44.39 -3.79
C ASN A 119 -3.04 44.54 -4.70
N THR A 120 -1.88 44.01 -4.28
CA THR A 120 -0.64 44.12 -5.05
C THR A 120 -0.52 43.06 -6.15
N VAL A 121 0.10 43.44 -7.28
CA VAL A 121 0.38 42.49 -8.38
C VAL A 121 1.35 41.39 -7.90
N ALA A 122 2.36 41.74 -7.11
CA ALA A 122 3.33 40.80 -6.56
C ALA A 122 2.67 39.79 -5.59
N GLY A 123 1.76 40.24 -4.73
CA GLY A 123 1.02 39.36 -3.84
C GLY A 123 0.13 38.38 -4.60
N ARG A 124 -0.50 38.81 -5.71
CA ARG A 124 -1.32 37.91 -6.55
C ARG A 124 -0.49 36.81 -7.21
N PHE A 125 0.70 37.13 -7.71
CA PHE A 125 1.64 36.12 -8.21
C PHE A 125 2.08 35.16 -7.10
N LEU A 126 2.38 35.68 -5.91
CA LEU A 126 2.75 34.86 -4.76
C LEU A 126 1.61 33.90 -4.38
N THR A 127 0.37 34.40 -4.30
CA THR A 127 -0.85 33.62 -4.07
C THR A 127 -1.01 32.51 -5.10
N ALA A 128 -0.88 32.80 -6.39
CA ALA A 128 -0.99 31.80 -7.46
C ALA A 128 0.09 30.72 -7.36
N SER A 129 1.34 31.11 -7.07
CA SER A 129 2.45 30.17 -6.92
C SER A 129 2.28 29.25 -5.70
N LEU A 130 1.82 29.81 -4.57
CA LEU A 130 1.57 29.06 -3.34
C LEU A 130 0.39 28.08 -3.52
N TYR A 131 -0.64 28.51 -4.24
CA TYR A 131 -1.78 27.67 -4.57
C TYR A 131 -1.40 26.52 -5.53
N MET A 132 -0.54 26.78 -6.51
CA MET A 132 0.00 25.72 -7.37
C MET A 132 0.82 24.71 -6.56
N LEU A 133 1.65 25.18 -5.63
CA LEU A 133 2.44 24.34 -4.75
C LEU A 133 1.54 23.46 -3.85
N SER A 134 0.46 24.03 -3.29
CA SER A 134 -0.45 23.27 -2.43
C SER A 134 -1.16 22.14 -3.16
N ILE A 135 -1.61 22.37 -4.40
CA ILE A 135 -2.23 21.33 -5.24
C ILE A 135 -1.24 20.19 -5.50
N VAL A 136 0.01 20.51 -5.85
CA VAL A 136 1.05 19.49 -6.10
C VAL A 136 1.31 18.68 -4.84
N LEU A 137 1.48 19.34 -3.68
CA LEU A 137 1.68 18.66 -2.39
C LEU A 137 0.51 17.74 -2.05
N LEU A 138 -0.73 18.20 -2.23
CA LEU A 138 -1.93 17.40 -1.97
C LEU A 138 -2.02 16.18 -2.90
N ALA A 139 -1.71 16.36 -4.19
CA ALA A 139 -1.69 15.28 -5.16
C ALA A 139 -0.64 14.22 -4.82
N THR A 140 0.60 14.64 -4.49
CA THR A 140 1.66 13.72 -4.08
C THR A 140 1.32 13.02 -2.76
N TYR A 141 0.79 13.73 -1.78
CA TYR A 141 0.34 13.14 -0.51
C TYR A 141 -0.70 12.03 -0.74
N THR A 142 -1.69 12.31 -1.58
CA THR A 142 -2.76 11.35 -1.89
C THR A 142 -2.21 10.14 -2.65
N ALA A 143 -1.28 10.35 -3.60
CA ALA A 143 -0.63 9.28 -4.35
C ALA A 143 0.21 8.37 -3.44
N ASP A 144 1.04 8.95 -2.57
CA ASP A 144 1.88 8.19 -1.65
C ASP A 144 1.04 7.44 -0.61
N LEU A 145 -0.01 8.07 -0.08
CA LEU A 145 -0.96 7.42 0.82
C LEU A 145 -1.66 6.23 0.15
N ALA A 146 -2.12 6.39 -1.10
CA ALA A 146 -2.76 5.32 -1.86
C ALA A 146 -1.80 4.17 -2.18
N SER A 147 -0.54 4.49 -2.51
CA SER A 147 0.53 3.50 -2.71
C SER A 147 0.76 2.68 -1.45
N ASP A 148 0.91 3.35 -0.30
CA ASP A 148 1.11 2.72 0.99
C ASP A 148 -0.07 1.80 1.39
N LEU A 149 -1.31 2.24 1.13
CA LEU A 149 -2.52 1.44 1.37
C LEU A 149 -2.61 0.21 0.45
N THR A 150 -2.08 0.30 -0.77
CA THR A 150 -2.04 -0.81 -1.72
C THR A 150 -0.97 -1.84 -1.31
N ILE A 151 0.22 -1.38 -0.94
CA ILE A 151 1.32 -2.23 -0.47
C ILE A 151 0.94 -2.93 0.84
N ALA A 152 0.29 -2.22 1.77
CA ALA A 152 -0.25 -2.79 3.00
C ALA A 152 -1.16 -4.00 2.76
N LYS A 153 -1.97 -3.97 1.69
CA LYS A 153 -2.85 -5.08 1.29
C LYS A 153 -2.12 -6.19 0.52
N SER A 154 -0.97 -5.89 -0.07
CA SER A 154 -0.19 -6.83 -0.91
C SER A 154 0.94 -7.55 -0.14
N LYS A 155 0.85 -7.65 1.19
CA LYS A 155 1.86 -8.34 1.99
C LYS A 155 1.65 -9.87 1.97
N TYR A 156 1.49 -10.47 0.79
CA TYR A 156 1.57 -11.91 0.64
C TYR A 156 3.05 -12.30 0.60
N ILE A 157 3.48 -13.11 1.56
CA ILE A 157 4.86 -13.59 1.67
C ILE A 157 5.23 -14.50 0.47
N ILE A 158 4.23 -15.12 -0.15
CA ILE A 158 4.36 -16.08 -1.25
C ILE A 158 3.37 -15.71 -2.35
N SER A 159 3.89 -15.41 -3.54
CA SER A 159 3.06 -15.14 -4.71
C SER A 159 2.73 -16.40 -5.50
N GLY A 160 3.55 -17.45 -5.39
CA GLY A 160 3.33 -18.71 -6.11
C GLY A 160 4.33 -19.80 -5.76
N ILE A 161 4.28 -20.90 -6.52
CA ILE A 161 5.15 -22.06 -6.32
C ILE A 161 6.62 -21.75 -6.69
N ASP A 162 6.85 -20.80 -7.60
CA ASP A 162 8.19 -20.41 -8.03
C ASP A 162 8.98 -19.73 -6.92
N ASP A 163 8.32 -19.00 -6.01
CA ASP A 163 8.95 -18.45 -4.81
C ASP A 163 9.51 -19.57 -3.91
N ILE A 164 8.84 -20.73 -3.88
CA ILE A 164 9.26 -21.90 -3.12
C ILE A 164 10.45 -22.58 -3.82
N LYS A 165 10.39 -22.75 -5.14
CA LYS A 165 11.47 -23.34 -5.95
C LYS A 165 12.76 -22.52 -5.89
N ASN A 166 12.64 -21.19 -5.93
CA ASN A 166 13.77 -20.26 -5.89
C ASN A 166 14.38 -20.10 -4.48
N GLY A 167 13.91 -20.85 -3.48
CA GLY A 167 14.49 -20.85 -2.14
C GLY A 167 14.19 -19.59 -1.31
N LYS A 168 13.16 -18.81 -1.65
CA LYS A 168 12.73 -17.64 -0.87
C LYS A 168 12.32 -18.02 0.56
N ILE A 169 11.96 -19.29 0.78
CA ILE A 169 11.58 -19.83 2.08
C ILE A 169 12.46 -21.04 2.40
N PRO A 170 13.03 -21.12 3.63
CA PRO A 170 13.75 -22.30 4.07
C PRO A 170 12.87 -23.55 4.07
N PHE A 171 13.42 -24.68 3.63
CA PHE A 171 12.72 -25.97 3.57
C PHE A 171 12.08 -26.37 4.92
N HIS A 172 12.69 -26.03 6.05
CA HIS A 172 12.17 -26.33 7.39
C HIS A 172 10.85 -25.59 7.74
N ARG A 173 10.44 -24.60 6.94
CA ARG A 173 9.19 -23.82 7.14
C ARG A 173 8.04 -24.31 6.26
N ILE A 174 8.27 -25.33 5.43
CA ILE A 174 7.29 -25.86 4.49
C ILE A 174 6.74 -27.16 5.09
N GLY A 175 5.41 -27.22 5.29
CA GLY A 175 4.71 -28.42 5.71
C GLY A 175 4.01 -29.08 4.54
N ILE A 176 4.26 -30.37 4.31
CA ILE A 176 3.61 -31.18 3.28
C ILE A 176 3.03 -32.42 3.95
N ARG A 177 1.86 -32.86 3.50
CA ARG A 177 1.24 -34.08 4.01
C ARG A 177 1.95 -35.30 3.41
N ILE A 178 2.52 -36.13 4.27
CA ILE A 178 3.22 -37.37 3.91
C ILE A 178 2.28 -38.42 3.28
N ASN A 179 2.83 -39.28 2.45
CA ASN A 179 2.16 -40.32 1.67
C ASN A 179 1.02 -39.79 0.78
N THR A 180 1.23 -38.61 0.18
CA THR A 180 0.26 -38.01 -0.74
C THR A 180 0.87 -37.70 -2.09
N ALA A 181 0.02 -37.62 -3.11
CA ALA A 181 0.45 -37.19 -4.44
C ALA A 181 1.09 -35.78 -4.47
N VAL A 182 0.89 -34.97 -3.42
CA VAL A 182 1.55 -33.66 -3.27
C VAL A 182 3.01 -33.80 -2.88
N GLU A 183 3.33 -34.78 -2.01
CA GLU A 183 4.71 -35.10 -1.64
C GLU A 183 5.48 -35.60 -2.85
N ASP A 184 4.89 -36.55 -3.61
CA ASP A 184 5.49 -37.06 -4.84
C ASP A 184 5.79 -35.92 -5.84
N TYR A 185 4.83 -35.01 -6.02
CA TYR A 185 5.01 -33.83 -6.88
C TYR A 185 6.11 -32.89 -6.36
N TYR A 186 6.18 -32.66 -5.05
CA TYR A 186 7.19 -31.80 -4.45
C TYR A 186 8.61 -32.36 -4.63
N LEU A 187 8.79 -33.64 -4.36
CA LEU A 187 10.07 -34.33 -4.47
C LEU A 187 10.57 -34.43 -5.92
N THR A 188 9.65 -34.55 -6.87
CA THR A 188 10.01 -34.69 -8.30
C THR A 188 10.22 -33.34 -9.00
N SER A 189 9.46 -32.30 -8.63
CA SER A 189 9.39 -31.06 -9.40
C SER A 189 9.85 -29.79 -8.69
N ILE A 190 10.00 -29.82 -7.36
CA ILE A 190 10.33 -28.62 -6.55
C ILE A 190 11.66 -28.77 -5.80
N SER A 191 11.98 -29.95 -5.28
CA SER A 191 13.22 -30.16 -4.51
C SER A 191 14.47 -30.44 -5.37
N ARG A 192 14.36 -30.41 -6.70
CA ARG A 192 15.48 -30.66 -7.63
C ARG A 192 16.29 -29.40 -7.91
#